data_AF-A0A1Z4NAQ5-F1
#
_entry.id   AF-A0A1Z4NAQ5-F1
#
_cell.length_a   1.000
_cell.length_b   1.000
_cell.length_c   1.000
_cell.angle_alpha   90.00
_cell.angle_beta   90.00
_cell.angle_gamma   90.00
#
_symmetry.space_group_name_H-M   'P 1'
#
loop_
_entity.id
_entity.type
_entity.pdbx_description
1 polymer ?
#
loop_
_entity_poly.entity_id
_entity_poly.type
_entity_poly.pdbx_seq_one_letter_code
_entity_poly.pdbx_strand_id
1 'polypeptide(L)'
;MLMASIVPVKFRNLTGTQGELKEAKSLLIQGNCVVEQPLTREQVAKNLQPQVTMRQLQKYLDLASLYLPEFADFRDEENGGLNGHIKLTNWHIPTLQLIRTSVLTKGLKKTAIELANYPEKFTGV
;
A
#
# COMPACT_ATOMS: atom_id res chain seq x y z
N MET A 1 1.62 -10.04 -32.53
CA MET A 1 1.15 -8.66 -32.76
C MET A 1 0.57 -8.17 -31.43
N LEU A 2 1.37 -7.54 -30.57
CA LEU A 2 0.94 -7.05 -29.26
C LEU A 2 0.68 -5.55 -29.39
N MET A 3 -0.60 -5.18 -29.33
CA MET A 3 -1.06 -3.80 -29.34
C MET A 3 -0.74 -3.15 -27.99
N ALA A 4 0.17 -2.19 -27.99
CA ALA A 4 0.47 -1.37 -26.82
C ALA A 4 -0.72 -0.43 -26.56
N SER A 5 -1.47 -0.67 -25.47
CA SER A 5 -2.49 0.27 -25.01
C SER A 5 -1.81 1.40 -24.24
N ILE A 6 -1.94 2.62 -24.75
CA ILE A 6 -1.48 3.85 -24.10
C ILE A 6 -2.52 4.21 -23.03
N VAL A 7 -2.17 4.01 -21.75
CA VAL A 7 -2.99 4.42 -20.60
C VAL A 7 -2.38 5.71 -20.02
N PRO A 8 -3.19 6.73 -19.69
CA PRO A 8 -2.66 7.99 -19.16
C PRO A 8 -2.04 7.79 -17.76
N VAL A 9 -0.73 8.01 -17.67
CA VAL A 9 0.05 7.97 -16.43
C VAL A 9 0.01 9.35 -15.77
N LYS A 10 -0.47 9.42 -14.53
CA LYS A 10 -0.39 10.65 -13.73
C LYS A 10 0.90 10.63 -12.91
N PHE A 11 1.90 11.38 -13.36
CA PHE A 11 3.14 11.58 -12.62
C PHE A 11 2.91 12.55 -11.45
N ARG A 12 3.24 12.16 -10.22
CA ARG A 12 3.46 13.11 -9.12
C ARG A 12 4.91 13.58 -9.20
N ASN A 13 5.07 14.90 -9.35
CA ASN A 13 6.35 15.59 -9.50
C ASN A 13 7.34 15.20 -8.40
N LEU A 14 8.49 14.65 -8.78
CA LEU A 14 9.68 14.63 -7.94
C LEU A 14 10.46 15.92 -8.23
N THR A 15 10.48 16.82 -7.25
CA THR A 15 11.29 18.03 -7.24
C THR A 15 12.77 17.66 -7.27
N GLY A 16 13.48 18.07 -8.33
CA GLY A 16 14.93 17.93 -8.47
C GLY A 16 15.46 19.04 -9.36
N THR A 17 16.34 19.85 -8.80
CA THR A 17 16.94 21.09 -9.30
C THR A 17 17.52 21.00 -10.72
N GLN A 18 17.25 22.03 -11.53
CA GLN A 18 17.87 22.24 -12.84
C GLN A 18 19.40 22.33 -12.72
N GLY A 19 20.10 21.40 -13.36
CA GLY A 19 21.54 21.42 -13.56
C GLY A 19 21.85 21.03 -15.00
N GLU A 20 22.75 21.78 -15.63
CA GLU A 20 23.04 21.87 -17.06
C GLU A 20 23.19 20.52 -17.80
N LEU A 21 22.55 20.45 -18.98
CA LEU A 21 22.67 19.38 -19.97
C LEU A 21 24.05 19.40 -20.64
N LYS A 22 24.93 18.46 -20.28
CA LYS A 22 26.08 18.07 -21.11
C LYS A 22 26.12 16.55 -21.27
N GLU A 23 26.10 16.13 -22.54
CA GLU A 23 26.26 14.76 -23.05
C GLU A 23 25.30 13.70 -22.50
N ALA A 24 24.27 13.41 -23.31
CA ALA A 24 23.32 12.34 -23.09
C ALA A 24 24.00 10.96 -23.24
N LYS A 25 24.73 10.53 -22.20
CA LYS A 25 24.86 9.11 -21.90
C LYS A 25 23.45 8.63 -21.54
N SER A 26 22.92 7.66 -22.28
CA SER A 26 21.64 7.04 -21.99
C SER A 26 21.66 6.49 -20.56
N LEU A 27 21.11 7.26 -19.62
CA LEU A 27 20.84 6.82 -18.26
C LEU A 27 19.74 5.77 -18.36
N LEU A 28 20.13 4.50 -18.36
CA LEU A 28 19.23 3.38 -18.14
C LEU A 28 18.69 3.51 -16.71
N ILE A 29 17.55 4.19 -16.55
CA ILE A 29 16.79 4.14 -15.31
C ILE A 29 16.22 2.72 -15.22
N GLN A 30 16.93 1.83 -14.53
CA GLN A 30 16.39 0.53 -14.11
C GLN A 30 15.36 0.76 -13.01
N GLY A 31 14.16 1.20 -13.40
CA GLY A 31 13.01 1.28 -12.53
C GLY A 31 12.11 0.08 -12.76
N ASN A 32 11.84 -0.71 -11.71
CA ASN A 32 10.73 -1.66 -11.75
C ASN A 32 9.43 -0.86 -11.52
N CYS A 33 8.68 -0.59 -12.58
CA CYS A 33 7.37 0.04 -12.45
C CYS A 33 6.36 -1.00 -11.94
N VAL A 34 6.01 -0.93 -10.66
CA VAL A 34 4.93 -1.74 -10.10
C VAL A 34 3.61 -1.01 -10.38
N VAL A 35 2.79 -1.57 -11.26
CA VAL A 35 1.48 -1.01 -11.59
C VAL A 35 0.54 -1.21 -10.38
N GLU A 36 -0.23 -0.18 -10.06
CA GLU A 36 -1.32 -0.29 -9.07
C GLU A 36 -2.32 -1.34 -9.53
N GLN A 37 -2.45 -2.41 -8.74
CA GLN A 37 -3.37 -3.50 -9.00
C GLN A 37 -4.41 -3.53 -7.88
N PRO A 38 -5.69 -3.30 -8.20
CA PRO A 38 -6.78 -3.48 -7.25
C PRO A 38 -6.87 -4.94 -6.80
N LEU A 39 -7.08 -5.15 -5.51
CA LEU A 39 -7.18 -6.47 -4.88
C LEU A 39 -8.44 -6.55 -4.03
N THR A 40 -9.06 -7.74 -4.00
CA THR A 40 -10.11 -8.04 -3.02
C THR A 40 -9.51 -8.25 -1.64
N ARG A 41 -10.31 -8.09 -0.58
CA ARG A 41 -9.89 -8.41 0.80
C ARG A 41 -9.38 -9.86 0.92
N GLU A 42 -10.01 -10.81 0.21
CA GLU A 42 -9.59 -12.21 0.20
C GLU A 42 -8.22 -12.40 -0.45
N GLN A 43 -7.95 -11.69 -1.56
CA GLN A 43 -6.65 -11.69 -2.21
C GLN A 43 -5.58 -11.08 -1.30
N VAL A 44 -5.88 -9.97 -0.62
CA VAL A 44 -4.96 -9.36 0.36
C VAL A 44 -4.68 -10.32 1.52
N ALA A 45 -5.70 -10.97 2.08
CA ALA A 45 -5.54 -11.94 3.16
C ALA A 45 -4.63 -13.12 2.78
N LYS A 46 -4.73 -13.57 1.51
CA LYS A 46 -3.86 -14.61 0.92
C LYS A 46 -2.43 -14.13 0.67
N ASN A 47 -2.25 -12.86 0.29
CA ASN A 47 -0.93 -12.30 -0.02
C ASN A 47 -0.09 -11.98 1.22
N LEU A 48 -0.72 -11.79 2.38
CA LEU A 48 -0.01 -11.61 3.65
C LEU A 48 0.67 -12.91 4.09
N GLN A 49 1.87 -12.83 4.66
CA GLN A 49 2.67 -14.00 5.01
C GLN A 49 3.13 -14.04 6.47
N PRO A 50 2.92 -15.15 7.21
CA PRO A 50 1.94 -16.21 6.94
C PRO A 50 0.53 -15.72 6.63
N GLN A 51 -0.21 -16.50 5.82
CA GLN A 51 -1.58 -16.21 5.44
C GLN A 51 -2.46 -15.92 6.67
N VAL A 52 -3.41 -14.98 6.51
CA VAL A 52 -4.30 -14.56 7.58
C VAL A 52 -5.76 -14.81 7.21
N THR A 53 -6.60 -14.96 8.22
CA THR A 53 -8.05 -15.06 8.04
C THR A 53 -8.66 -13.68 7.73
N MET A 54 -9.84 -13.65 7.13
CA MET A 54 -10.59 -12.41 6.89
C MET A 54 -10.82 -11.61 8.18
N ARG A 55 -11.07 -12.30 9.30
CA ARG A 55 -11.23 -11.65 10.62
C ARG A 55 -9.95 -10.99 11.11
N GLN A 56 -8.79 -11.60 10.86
CA GLN A 56 -7.49 -10.99 11.19
C GLN A 56 -7.19 -9.81 10.27
N LEU A 57 -7.47 -9.93 8.97
CA LEU A 57 -7.33 -8.82 8.04
C LEU A 57 -8.20 -7.63 8.46
N GLN A 58 -9.47 -7.86 8.81
CA GLN A 58 -10.35 -6.79 9.29
C GLN A 58 -9.74 -6.07 10.50
N LYS A 59 -9.23 -6.81 11.49
CA LYS A 59 -8.56 -6.20 12.65
C LYS A 59 -7.35 -5.34 12.26
N TYR A 60 -6.60 -5.74 11.23
CA TYR A 60 -5.45 -4.95 10.77
C TYR A 60 -5.90 -3.70 10.02
N LEU A 61 -6.96 -3.78 9.23
CA LEU A 61 -7.57 -2.62 8.57
C LEU A 61 -8.19 -1.65 9.59
N ASP A 62 -8.88 -2.17 10.61
CA ASP A 62 -9.44 -1.38 11.71
C ASP A 62 -8.36 -0.66 12.51
N LEU A 63 -7.19 -1.28 12.64
CA LEU A 63 -6.05 -0.71 13.32
C LEU A 63 -5.33 0.33 12.45
N ALA A 64 -5.11 0.02 11.17
CA ALA A 64 -4.51 0.93 10.21
C ALA A 64 -5.35 2.19 10.03
N SER A 65 -6.66 2.04 9.84
CA SER A 65 -7.61 3.16 9.64
C SER A 65 -7.66 4.16 10.80
N LEU A 66 -7.30 3.76 12.02
CA LEU A 66 -7.24 4.67 13.17
C LEU A 66 -6.05 5.62 13.13
N TYR A 67 -4.94 5.20 12.53
CA TYR A 67 -3.65 5.86 12.71
C TYR A 67 -2.96 6.22 11.39
N LEU A 68 -3.39 5.64 10.27
CA LEU A 68 -2.83 5.85 8.95
C LEU A 68 -3.89 6.50 8.04
N PRO A 69 -3.67 7.74 7.58
CA PRO A 69 -4.63 8.45 6.73
C PRO A 69 -4.99 7.70 5.43
N GLU A 70 -4.03 7.00 4.84
CA GLU A 70 -4.25 6.16 3.65
C GLU A 70 -5.30 5.06 3.88
N PHE A 71 -5.49 4.64 5.14
CA PHE A 71 -6.40 3.56 5.49
C PHE A 71 -7.75 4.00 6.07
N ALA A 72 -7.99 5.31 6.22
CA ALA A 72 -9.15 5.84 6.94
C ALA A 72 -10.49 5.30 6.40
N ASP A 73 -10.58 5.11 5.09
CA ASP A 73 -11.82 4.76 4.39
C ASP A 73 -12.10 3.24 4.30
N PHE A 74 -11.18 2.38 4.78
CA PHE A 74 -11.34 0.92 4.67
C PHE A 74 -12.26 0.28 5.73
N ARG A 75 -12.83 1.06 6.65
CA ARG A 75 -13.72 0.57 7.72
C ARG A 75 -15.12 0.17 7.26
N ASP A 76 -15.55 0.59 6.08
CA ASP A 76 -16.89 0.24 5.61
C ASP A 76 -16.97 -1.25 5.24
N GLU A 77 -17.94 -1.97 5.82
CA GLU A 77 -18.16 -3.41 5.58
C GLU A 77 -18.74 -3.68 4.18
N GLU A 78 -19.35 -2.67 3.55
CA GLU A 78 -19.91 -2.73 2.18
C GLU A 78 -18.90 -2.44 1.05
N ASN A 79 -17.61 -2.24 1.36
CA ASN A 79 -16.53 -1.82 0.42
C ASN A 79 -16.15 -2.85 -0.68
N GLY A 80 -17.07 -3.73 -1.09
CA GLY A 80 -16.87 -4.81 -2.07
C GLY A 80 -17.61 -4.64 -3.40
N GLY A 81 -18.18 -3.47 -3.72
CA GLY A 81 -19.02 -3.25 -4.91
C GLY A 81 -18.50 -2.20 -5.90
N LEU A 82 -18.90 -2.33 -7.18
CA LEU A 82 -18.48 -1.61 -8.40
C LEU A 82 -18.68 -0.06 -8.44
N ASN A 83 -18.97 0.62 -7.33
CA ASN A 83 -19.42 2.02 -7.30
C ASN A 83 -18.46 2.99 -6.57
N GLY A 84 -17.23 3.14 -7.04
CA GLY A 84 -16.42 4.33 -6.69
C GLY A 84 -15.89 4.42 -5.26
N HIS A 85 -15.76 3.29 -4.55
CA HIS A 85 -15.14 3.21 -3.22
C HIS A 85 -13.64 2.83 -3.31
N ILE A 86 -12.83 3.26 -2.34
CA ILE A 86 -11.37 3.07 -2.33
C ILE A 86 -11.03 1.59 -2.27
N LYS A 87 -10.31 1.12 -3.30
CA LYS A 87 -9.93 -0.29 -3.43
C LYS A 87 -8.63 -0.53 -2.68
N LEU A 88 -8.53 -1.67 -2.01
CA LEU A 88 -7.23 -2.19 -1.60
C LEU A 88 -6.42 -2.46 -2.87
N THR A 89 -5.13 -2.23 -2.78
CA THR A 89 -4.20 -2.43 -3.89
C THR A 89 -2.96 -3.14 -3.38
N ASN A 90 -2.15 -3.63 -4.31
CA ASN A 90 -0.82 -4.17 -4.00
C ASN A 90 0.06 -3.21 -3.17
N TRP A 91 -0.14 -1.90 -3.26
CA TRP A 91 0.61 -0.89 -2.47
C TRP A 91 0.30 -0.93 -0.98
N HIS A 92 -0.87 -1.42 -0.58
CA HIS A 92 -1.26 -1.52 0.83
C HIS A 92 -0.66 -2.75 1.53
N ILE A 93 -0.20 -3.75 0.76
CA ILE A 93 0.29 -5.03 1.30
C ILE A 93 1.50 -4.84 2.23
N PRO A 94 2.55 -4.07 1.89
CA PRO A 94 3.71 -3.90 2.75
C PRO A 94 3.35 -3.33 4.13
N THR A 95 2.51 -2.31 4.19
CA THR A 95 2.04 -1.74 5.46
C THR A 95 1.25 -2.75 6.27
N LEU A 96 0.30 -3.45 5.65
CA LEU A 96 -0.46 -4.51 6.31
C LEU A 96 0.43 -5.66 6.79
N GLN A 97 1.50 -5.96 6.06
CA GLN A 97 2.51 -6.96 6.43
C GLN A 97 3.34 -6.53 7.66
N LEU A 98 3.70 -5.25 7.75
CA LEU A 98 4.37 -4.68 8.92
C LEU A 98 3.46 -4.71 10.15
N ILE A 99 2.21 -4.27 10.01
CA ILE A 99 1.22 -4.31 11.08
C ILE A 99 1.01 -5.76 11.56
N ARG A 100 0.82 -6.69 10.64
CA ARG A 100 0.68 -8.11 10.94
C ARG A 100 1.87 -8.66 11.73
N THR A 101 3.09 -8.43 11.23
CA THR A 101 4.32 -8.87 11.91
C THR A 101 4.40 -8.31 13.32
N SER A 102 4.12 -7.02 13.46
CA SER A 102 4.06 -6.31 14.73
C SER A 102 3.05 -6.93 15.71
N VAL A 103 1.83 -7.22 15.24
CA VAL A 103 0.80 -7.88 16.06
C VAL A 103 1.22 -9.28 16.49
N LEU A 104 1.88 -10.05 15.63
CA LEU A 104 2.36 -11.39 15.99
C LEU A 104 3.49 -11.34 17.02
N THR A 105 4.43 -10.40 16.89
CA THR A 105 5.59 -10.32 17.77
C THR A 105 5.25 -9.79 19.16
N LYS A 106 4.39 -8.77 19.26
CA LYS A 106 4.15 -8.05 20.52
C LYS A 106 2.67 -7.89 20.92
N GLY A 107 1.75 -8.36 20.08
CA GLY A 107 0.32 -8.29 20.34
C GLY A 107 -0.34 -6.98 19.90
N LEU A 108 -1.68 -7.02 19.83
CA LEU A 108 -2.50 -5.97 19.23
C LEU A 108 -2.43 -4.64 19.99
N LYS A 109 -2.47 -4.67 21.34
CA LYS A 109 -2.42 -3.45 22.17
C LYS A 109 -1.11 -2.69 22.01
N LYS A 110 0.03 -3.39 22.06
CA LYS A 110 1.35 -2.75 21.90
C LYS A 110 1.54 -2.23 20.47
N THR A 111 0.99 -2.93 19.48
CA THR A 111 1.00 -2.45 18.09
C THR A 111 0.15 -1.19 17.90
N ALA A 112 -1.02 -1.11 18.55
CA ALA A 112 -1.85 0.09 18.54
C ALA A 112 -1.10 1.31 19.12
N ILE A 113 -0.43 1.13 20.25
CA ILE A 113 0.38 2.18 20.88
C ILE A 113 1.51 2.62 19.94
N GLU A 114 2.18 1.69 19.26
CA GLU A 114 3.27 2.04 18.35
C GLU A 114 2.76 2.73 17.09
N LEU A 115 1.64 2.30 16.51
CA LEU A 115 1.00 3.00 15.38
C LEU A 115 0.56 4.42 15.75
N ALA A 116 0.06 4.63 16.97
CA ALA A 116 -0.37 5.95 17.43
C ALA A 116 0.79 6.93 17.61
N ASN A 117 1.95 6.44 18.04
CA ASN A 117 3.10 7.29 18.36
C ASN A 117 4.13 7.38 17.22
N TYR A 118 4.23 6.34 16.39
CA TYR A 118 5.25 6.17 15.35
C TYR A 118 4.65 5.56 14.06
N PRO A 119 3.65 6.20 13.44
CA PRO A 119 2.99 5.68 12.24
C PRO A 119 3.96 5.46 11.06
N GLU A 120 5.02 6.26 10.97
CA GLU A 120 6.05 6.20 9.92
C GLU A 120 6.77 4.85 9.85
N LYS A 121 6.86 4.13 10.97
CA LYS A 121 7.45 2.77 11.01
C LYS A 121 6.64 1.74 10.21
N PHE A 122 5.41 2.07 9.84
CA PHE A 122 4.49 1.18 9.14
C PHE A 122 4.23 1.60 7.69
N THR A 123 4.70 2.78 7.26
CA THR A 123 4.43 3.32 5.91
C THR A 123 5.53 3.06 4.88
N GLY A 124 6.59 2.32 5.23
CA GLY A 124 7.55 1.78 4.24
C GLY A 124 8.21 2.82 3.34
N VAL A 125 8.45 4.03 3.85
CA VAL A 125 9.27 5.08 3.20
C VAL A 125 10.71 4.94 3.68
#